data_AF-A0A2A9EG13-F1
#
_entry.id   AF-A0A2A9EG13-F1
#
_cell.length_a   1.000
_cell.length_b   1.000
_cell.length_c   1.000
_cell.angle_alpha   90.00
_cell.angle_beta   90.00
_cell.angle_gamma   90.00
#
_symmetry.space_group_name_H-M   'P 1'
#
loop_
_entity.id
_entity.type
_entity.pdbx_description
1 polymer ?
#
loop_
_entity_poly.entity_id
_entity_poly.type
_entity_poly.pdbx_seq_one_letter_code
_entity_poly.pdbx_strand_id
1 'polypeptide(L)'
;MVEHGRSTGAVDARPFPLGFTVTVAACALLGLTSGIGGLLVLGGTAALVWTIVASVRRRQVLKGRRRGGNALIAIAATVALVVGSPLVETSETDAPSVAAPERAATEAPAAAPTTTQPLPSPSPNPAPPAEATPSPTVATPSPEATETANSTQVLETPAPSPSVEAEPVTDVTTAEGALAQLRVKGRAPKTGYDRDRFRYRAVDLDRNGCDTRNDILRRDLRDVTIDGGTHGCVVLSGKLDDPYSSLRIAFTRGTSSSNAVQIDHVVALSDAWQKGAQAWDDATFASFGNDPLNLLAVDGPLNSQKGDGDAATWLPPNKAFRCQYVARQIAVKRAYDLWVTSAEKDAMTRVLAACPGEPLPTADAALKVTVTGDKPVKAAPKPTSKPTTAKPKTSKPKATKKPAPKVEKTDPNFGTCKEAKSHGYGPYYASTDPEYHFYRDRDGDGIVCE
;
A
#
# COMPACT_ATOMS: atom_id res chain seq x y z
N MET A 1 46.86 4.20 32.64
CA MET A 1 47.53 4.81 31.46
C MET A 1 47.70 3.73 30.39
N VAL A 2 46.78 3.68 29.41
CA VAL A 2 47.04 3.16 28.05
C VAL A 2 46.14 3.99 27.14
N GLU A 3 46.73 4.72 26.19
CA GLU A 3 45.96 5.40 25.15
C GLU A 3 45.74 4.46 23.96
N HIS A 4 44.56 4.52 23.35
CA HIS A 4 44.35 3.99 22.01
C HIS A 4 43.80 5.07 21.09
N GLY A 5 44.50 5.28 19.98
CA GLY A 5 44.38 6.45 19.13
C GLY A 5 43.08 6.52 18.33
N ARG A 6 42.56 7.73 18.22
CA ARG A 6 41.35 8.06 17.46
C ARG A 6 41.65 8.09 15.96
N SER A 7 41.53 6.95 15.29
CA SER A 7 41.73 6.87 13.83
C SER A 7 40.59 7.57 13.07
N THR A 8 40.92 8.67 12.38
CA THR A 8 39.99 9.41 11.52
C THR A 8 39.96 8.80 10.12
N GLY A 9 39.01 7.92 9.85
CA GLY A 9 38.75 7.40 8.51
C GLY A 9 38.27 8.51 7.57
N ALA A 10 39.02 8.78 6.50
CA ALA A 10 38.65 9.77 5.48
C ALA A 10 37.48 9.29 4.61
N VAL A 11 36.61 10.22 4.20
CA VAL A 11 35.47 9.92 3.32
C VAL A 11 35.94 9.88 1.87
N ASP A 12 36.01 8.69 1.28
CA ASP A 12 36.47 8.43 -0.09
C ASP A 12 35.41 8.84 -1.14
N ALA A 13 35.25 10.15 -1.32
CA ALA A 13 34.21 10.76 -2.17
C ALA A 13 34.49 10.56 -3.67
N ARG A 14 33.97 9.47 -4.25
CA ARG A 14 34.08 9.18 -5.68
C ARG A 14 33.11 10.05 -6.50
N PRO A 15 33.57 10.70 -7.60
CA PRO A 15 32.73 11.61 -8.37
C PRO A 15 31.65 10.88 -9.18
N PHE A 16 30.46 11.47 -9.23
CA PHE A 16 29.39 11.05 -10.15
C PHE A 16 29.79 11.29 -11.62
N PRO A 17 29.39 10.41 -12.55
CA PRO A 17 29.72 10.57 -13.97
C PRO A 17 28.82 11.63 -14.65
N LEU A 18 29.29 12.88 -14.68
CA LEU A 18 28.65 13.99 -15.43
C LEU A 18 28.45 13.72 -16.93
N GLY A 19 29.11 12.71 -17.50
CA GLY A 19 29.07 12.44 -18.94
C GLY A 19 27.69 12.11 -19.52
N PHE A 20 26.74 11.57 -18.74
CA PHE A 20 25.46 11.12 -19.29
C PHE A 20 24.44 12.24 -19.52
N THR A 21 24.44 13.28 -18.69
CA THR A 21 23.50 14.42 -18.82
C THR A 21 23.88 15.35 -19.97
N VAL A 22 25.18 15.56 -20.21
CA VAL A 22 25.67 16.45 -21.27
C VAL A 22 25.33 15.91 -22.66
N THR A 23 25.45 14.61 -22.91
CA THR A 23 25.14 14.03 -24.23
C THR A 23 23.65 14.12 -24.57
N VAL A 24 22.76 13.88 -23.61
CA VAL A 24 21.30 13.97 -23.82
C VAL A 24 20.87 15.42 -24.09
N ALA A 25 21.44 16.39 -23.36
CA ALA A 25 21.18 17.81 -23.59
C ALA A 25 21.64 18.29 -24.99
N ALA A 26 22.81 17.84 -25.45
CA ALA A 26 23.34 18.18 -26.77
C ALA A 26 22.45 17.63 -27.92
N CYS A 27 21.94 16.40 -27.78
CA CYS A 27 21.02 15.82 -28.77
C CYS A 27 19.66 16.53 -28.82
N ALA A 28 19.15 17.05 -27.70
CA ALA A 28 17.88 17.77 -27.67
C ALA A 28 17.95 19.12 -28.42
N LEU A 29 19.07 19.85 -28.30
CA LEU A 29 19.23 21.17 -28.93
C LEU A 29 19.41 21.12 -30.46
N LEU A 30 19.93 20.03 -31.02
CA LEU A 30 20.10 19.86 -32.46
C LEU A 30 18.84 19.36 -33.20
N GLY A 31 17.80 18.92 -32.47
CA GLY A 31 16.55 18.42 -33.07
C GLY A 31 15.60 19.51 -33.59
N LEU A 32 15.80 20.78 -33.20
CA LEU A 32 14.82 21.86 -33.42
C LEU A 32 14.89 22.55 -34.79
N THR A 33 15.84 22.21 -35.65
CA THR A 33 16.09 22.90 -36.94
C THR A 33 15.87 22.05 -38.20
N SER A 34 15.55 20.75 -38.06
CA SER A 34 15.58 19.77 -39.17
C SER A 34 14.30 18.93 -39.36
N GLY A 35 13.20 19.32 -38.71
CA GLY A 35 11.86 18.80 -38.95
C GLY A 35 11.70 17.27 -38.73
N ILE A 36 10.68 16.70 -39.38
CA ILE A 36 10.32 15.27 -39.22
C ILE A 36 11.45 14.33 -39.70
N GLY A 37 12.26 14.77 -40.67
CA GLY A 37 13.43 14.01 -41.15
C GLY A 37 14.50 13.82 -40.07
N GLY A 38 14.80 14.88 -39.30
CA GLY A 38 15.78 14.81 -38.20
C GLY A 38 15.40 13.79 -37.13
N LEU A 39 14.11 13.70 -36.77
CA LEU A 39 13.59 12.73 -35.81
C LEU A 39 13.78 11.27 -36.24
N LEU A 40 13.62 10.97 -37.54
CA LEU A 40 13.82 9.61 -38.06
C LEU A 40 15.31 9.22 -38.06
N VAL A 41 16.21 10.14 -38.38
CA VAL A 41 17.67 9.90 -38.33
C VAL A 41 18.16 9.73 -36.89
N LEU A 42 17.65 10.53 -35.94
CA LEU A 42 17.94 10.39 -34.51
C LEU A 42 17.38 9.07 -33.94
N GLY A 43 16.17 8.66 -34.33
CA GLY A 43 15.61 7.35 -33.96
C GLY A 43 16.43 6.17 -34.50
N GLY A 44 16.83 6.22 -35.77
CA GLY A 44 17.66 5.19 -36.40
C GLY A 44 19.05 5.07 -35.77
N THR A 45 19.71 6.19 -35.48
CA THR A 45 21.02 6.20 -34.82
C THR A 45 20.95 5.74 -33.35
N ALA A 46 19.91 6.13 -32.61
CA ALA A 46 19.68 5.61 -31.26
C ALA A 46 19.48 4.08 -31.24
N ALA A 47 18.71 3.53 -32.20
CA ALA A 47 18.53 2.09 -32.36
C ALA A 47 19.84 1.37 -32.73
N LEU A 48 20.68 1.98 -33.58
CA LEU A 48 22.01 1.46 -33.91
C LEU A 48 22.93 1.41 -32.68
N VAL A 49 22.99 2.49 -31.89
CA VAL A 49 23.77 2.53 -30.65
C VAL A 49 23.25 1.49 -29.65
N TRP A 50 21.93 1.37 -29.47
CA TRP A 50 21.34 0.39 -28.57
C TRP A 50 21.63 -1.06 -28.98
N THR A 51 21.54 -1.39 -30.26
CA THR A 51 21.88 -2.74 -30.78
C THR A 51 23.37 -3.06 -30.69
N ILE A 52 24.26 -2.07 -30.88
CA ILE A 52 25.70 -2.20 -30.62
C ILE A 52 25.96 -2.48 -29.13
N VAL A 53 25.40 -1.67 -28.22
CA VAL A 53 25.56 -1.84 -26.76
C VAL A 53 25.01 -3.18 -26.28
N ALA A 54 23.83 -3.59 -26.75
CA ALA A 54 23.25 -4.90 -26.45
C ALA A 54 24.15 -6.04 -26.95
N SER A 55 24.73 -5.91 -28.15
CA SER A 55 25.67 -6.89 -28.72
C SER A 55 26.97 -7.00 -27.93
N VAL A 56 27.55 -5.87 -27.50
CA VAL A 56 28.74 -5.85 -26.64
C VAL A 56 28.45 -6.47 -25.27
N ARG A 57 27.31 -6.11 -24.63
CA ARG A 57 26.90 -6.66 -23.34
C ARG A 57 26.66 -8.17 -23.43
N ARG A 58 26.02 -8.66 -24.50
CA ARG A 58 25.84 -10.10 -24.79
C ARG A 58 27.18 -10.81 -25.02
N ARG A 59 28.14 -10.17 -25.70
CA ARG A 59 29.52 -10.71 -25.86
C ARG A 59 30.29 -10.77 -24.54
N GLN A 60 30.11 -9.83 -23.61
CA GLN A 60 30.74 -9.90 -22.28
C GLN A 60 30.14 -11.03 -21.43
N VAL A 61 28.81 -11.20 -21.42
CA VAL A 61 28.14 -12.35 -20.77
C VAL A 61 28.64 -13.69 -21.32
N LEU A 62 28.91 -13.79 -22.63
CA LEU A 62 29.48 -14.99 -23.24
C LEU A 62 30.97 -15.19 -22.90
N LYS A 63 31.79 -14.12 -22.87
CA LYS A 63 33.21 -14.19 -22.46
C LYS A 63 33.39 -14.60 -20.99
N GLY A 64 32.41 -14.32 -20.13
CA GLY A 64 32.42 -14.78 -18.73
C GLY A 64 32.36 -16.30 -18.54
N ARG A 65 32.08 -17.10 -19.60
CA ARG A 65 31.83 -18.55 -19.49
C ARG A 65 32.77 -19.45 -20.29
N ARG A 66 33.80 -18.92 -20.96
CA ARG A 66 34.87 -19.71 -21.61
C ARG A 66 36.24 -19.01 -21.54
N ARG A 67 37.15 -19.51 -20.69
CA ARG A 67 38.60 -19.40 -20.90
C ARG A 67 39.06 -20.59 -21.75
N GLY A 68 39.80 -20.34 -22.83
CA GLY A 68 40.37 -21.36 -23.72
C GLY A 68 39.88 -21.25 -25.17
N GLY A 69 40.83 -21.13 -26.10
CA GLY A 69 40.60 -21.08 -27.56
C GLY A 69 40.87 -19.72 -28.21
N ASN A 70 41.84 -19.66 -29.11
CA ASN A 70 42.16 -18.49 -29.93
C ASN A 70 41.24 -18.42 -31.16
N ALA A 71 40.90 -17.20 -31.60
CA ALA A 71 40.43 -16.93 -32.98
C ALA A 71 40.64 -15.45 -33.34
N LEU A 72 41.33 -15.20 -34.46
CA LEU A 72 41.38 -13.90 -35.15
C LEU A 72 40.35 -13.91 -36.28
N ILE A 73 39.47 -12.90 -36.35
CA ILE A 73 38.76 -12.53 -37.58
C ILE A 73 38.67 -10.99 -37.62
N ALA A 74 39.10 -10.40 -38.73
CA ALA A 74 38.80 -9.02 -39.12
C ALA A 74 37.86 -9.03 -40.33
N ILE A 75 37.07 -7.97 -40.51
CA ILE A 75 36.32 -7.65 -41.74
C ILE A 75 36.20 -6.12 -41.82
N ALA A 76 36.23 -5.59 -43.05
CA ALA A 76 36.43 -4.17 -43.33
C ALA A 76 35.13 -3.34 -43.37
N ALA A 77 35.29 -2.03 -43.52
CA ALA A 77 34.21 -1.08 -43.78
C ALA A 77 34.04 -0.81 -45.29
N THR A 78 32.87 -0.31 -45.67
CA THR A 78 32.64 0.37 -46.96
C THR A 78 31.80 1.62 -46.75
N VAL A 79 32.06 2.64 -47.56
CA VAL A 79 31.39 3.94 -47.59
C VAL A 79 30.75 4.11 -48.95
N ALA A 80 29.56 4.71 -49.01
CA ALA A 80 29.01 5.29 -50.24
C ALA A 80 28.19 6.54 -49.88
N LEU A 81 28.60 7.69 -50.43
CA LEU A 81 27.90 8.96 -50.35
C LEU A 81 27.93 9.52 -51.79
N VAL A 82 26.78 9.93 -52.34
CA VAL A 82 26.69 10.54 -53.66
C VAL A 82 25.78 11.75 -53.58
N VAL A 83 26.20 12.85 -54.22
CA VAL A 83 25.52 14.14 -54.30
C VAL A 83 25.60 14.62 -55.75
N GLY A 84 24.51 15.13 -56.33
CA GLY A 84 24.53 15.72 -57.67
C GLY A 84 23.13 15.98 -58.27
N SER A 85 22.91 17.23 -58.69
CA SER A 85 21.76 17.73 -59.48
C SER A 85 22.32 18.20 -60.87
N PRO A 86 21.67 19.04 -61.74
CA PRO A 86 20.28 19.56 -61.82
C PRO A 86 19.65 19.69 -63.25
N LEU A 87 18.39 20.18 -63.33
CA LEU A 87 17.79 21.15 -64.30
C LEU A 87 17.35 20.78 -65.77
N VAL A 88 16.51 21.70 -66.31
CA VAL A 88 15.94 21.91 -67.69
C VAL A 88 14.73 21.00 -68.07
N GLU A 89 13.49 21.45 -68.34
CA GLU A 89 12.84 22.38 -69.33
C GLU A 89 12.61 21.78 -70.74
N THR A 90 11.60 22.15 -71.56
CA THR A 90 10.50 23.17 -71.52
C THR A 90 9.09 22.48 -71.50
N SER A 91 7.93 22.87 -72.10
CA SER A 91 7.43 23.97 -72.98
C SER A 91 5.87 24.06 -72.99
N GLU A 92 5.31 25.26 -73.23
CA GLU A 92 4.16 25.62 -74.12
C GLU A 92 2.73 24.98 -74.00
N THR A 93 1.58 25.62 -74.31
CA THR A 93 1.23 27.04 -74.61
C THR A 93 -0.31 27.29 -74.57
N ASP A 94 -0.69 28.57 -74.37
CA ASP A 94 -1.94 29.28 -74.73
C ASP A 94 -3.21 29.37 -73.85
N ALA A 95 -3.94 30.46 -74.14
CA ALA A 95 -5.24 30.92 -73.59
C ALA A 95 -6.07 31.50 -74.79
N PRO A 96 -7.07 32.42 -74.70
CA PRO A 96 -7.76 33.04 -73.56
C PRO A 96 -9.32 33.17 -73.66
N SER A 97 -9.93 33.57 -72.53
CA SER A 97 -11.09 34.51 -72.37
C SER A 97 -12.34 34.47 -73.28
N VAL A 98 -13.55 34.38 -72.68
CA VAL A 98 -14.60 35.44 -72.63
C VAL A 98 -15.83 34.92 -71.82
N ALA A 99 -16.73 35.82 -71.39
CA ALA A 99 -17.63 35.64 -70.24
C ALA A 99 -19.11 35.21 -70.52
N ALA A 100 -19.70 34.51 -69.54
CA ALA A 100 -21.04 34.74 -68.92
C ALA A 100 -22.36 34.64 -69.78
N PRO A 101 -23.56 34.67 -69.16
CA PRO A 101 -24.07 33.89 -68.01
C PRO A 101 -25.53 33.37 -68.20
N GLU A 102 -26.06 32.52 -67.29
CA GLU A 102 -27.36 32.74 -66.59
C GLU A 102 -27.72 31.68 -65.52
N ARG A 103 -28.41 32.16 -64.45
CA ARG A 103 -29.51 31.57 -63.61
C ARG A 103 -29.60 30.06 -63.26
N ALA A 104 -30.15 29.66 -62.10
CA ALA A 104 -30.56 30.35 -60.86
C ALA A 104 -30.88 29.34 -59.71
N ALA A 105 -30.92 29.86 -58.47
CA ALA A 105 -31.81 29.53 -57.32
C ALA A 105 -32.18 28.05 -56.97
N THR A 106 -32.18 27.60 -55.71
CA THR A 106 -31.90 28.23 -54.38
C THR A 106 -31.38 27.12 -53.41
N GLU A 107 -31.44 27.08 -52.06
CA GLU A 107 -32.12 27.84 -51.00
C GLU A 107 -31.42 27.72 -49.63
N ALA A 108 -31.88 28.48 -48.63
CA ALA A 108 -31.51 28.35 -47.21
C ALA A 108 -32.69 28.84 -46.33
N PRO A 109 -32.88 28.36 -45.09
CA PRO A 109 -32.27 29.02 -43.91
C PRO A 109 -31.92 28.03 -42.76
N ALA A 110 -31.38 28.40 -41.59
CA ALA A 110 -30.46 29.48 -41.16
C ALA A 110 -29.93 29.10 -39.76
N ALA A 111 -28.94 29.82 -39.21
CA ALA A 111 -28.40 29.58 -37.86
C ALA A 111 -28.29 30.88 -37.04
N ALA A 112 -28.75 30.85 -35.78
CA ALA A 112 -28.49 31.82 -34.71
C ALA A 112 -29.18 31.37 -33.39
N PRO A 113 -28.80 31.88 -32.20
CA PRO A 113 -27.43 32.17 -31.76
C PRO A 113 -27.13 31.56 -30.37
N THR A 114 -25.84 31.39 -30.03
CA THR A 114 -25.43 31.00 -28.67
C THR A 114 -25.42 32.22 -27.74
N THR A 115 -26.38 32.29 -26.80
CA THR A 115 -26.45 33.39 -25.81
C THR A 115 -25.73 33.02 -24.51
N THR A 116 -24.72 33.81 -24.14
CA THR A 116 -24.06 33.75 -22.84
C THR A 116 -24.95 34.31 -21.73
N GLN A 117 -25.23 33.53 -20.69
CA GLN A 117 -25.55 34.05 -19.34
C GLN A 117 -25.01 33.10 -18.24
N PRO A 118 -24.59 33.63 -17.07
CA PRO A 118 -24.13 32.83 -15.94
C PRO A 118 -25.28 32.35 -15.04
N LEU A 119 -25.08 31.25 -14.31
CA LEU A 119 -25.95 30.85 -13.20
C LEU A 119 -25.35 31.33 -11.85
N PRO A 120 -26.17 31.85 -10.91
CA PRO A 120 -25.68 32.50 -9.68
C PRO A 120 -25.49 31.55 -8.49
N SER A 121 -24.65 31.97 -7.54
CA SER A 121 -24.53 31.36 -6.21
C SER A 121 -25.71 31.73 -5.31
N PRO A 122 -26.23 30.81 -4.47
CA PRO A 122 -27.08 31.14 -3.34
C PRO A 122 -26.22 31.48 -2.09
N SER A 123 -26.45 32.64 -1.49
CA SER A 123 -25.94 33.02 -0.16
C SER A 123 -27.05 32.88 0.91
N PRO A 124 -26.74 32.87 2.23
CA PRO A 124 -27.66 32.40 3.27
C PRO A 124 -28.57 33.46 3.93
N ASN A 125 -29.49 32.95 4.77
CA ASN A 125 -30.37 33.64 5.72
C ASN A 125 -31.57 34.46 5.19
N PRO A 126 -32.68 34.45 5.95
CA PRO A 126 -33.03 35.64 6.74
C PRO A 126 -33.47 35.38 8.21
N ALA A 127 -33.40 36.44 9.02
CA ALA A 127 -33.93 36.64 10.38
C ALA A 127 -34.08 38.17 10.60
N PRO A 128 -34.64 38.72 11.72
CA PRO A 128 -35.20 38.12 12.94
C PRO A 128 -36.69 38.57 13.18
N PRO A 129 -37.19 38.72 14.42
CA PRO A 129 -36.94 39.93 15.23
C PRO A 129 -36.51 39.66 16.69
N ALA A 130 -36.19 40.73 17.43
CA ALA A 130 -35.38 40.73 18.66
C ALA A 130 -36.16 40.92 19.98
N GLU A 131 -35.46 40.72 21.11
CA GLU A 131 -35.60 41.59 22.28
C GLU A 131 -34.27 41.71 23.08
N ALA A 132 -34.25 42.48 24.17
CA ALA A 132 -33.12 43.36 24.55
C ALA A 132 -32.03 42.82 25.53
N THR A 133 -30.87 43.49 25.50
CA THR A 133 -29.73 43.42 26.45
C THR A 133 -29.87 44.43 27.60
N PRO A 134 -29.08 44.35 28.71
CA PRO A 134 -27.78 45.06 28.75
C PRO A 134 -26.65 44.40 29.57
N SER A 135 -25.41 44.87 29.36
CA SER A 135 -24.19 44.49 30.11
C SER A 135 -23.85 45.48 31.25
N PRO A 136 -22.89 45.16 32.12
CA PRO A 136 -21.62 45.93 32.17
C PRO A 136 -20.37 45.02 32.29
N THR A 137 -19.31 45.19 31.48
CA THR A 137 -18.16 46.12 31.64
C THR A 137 -16.93 45.43 32.28
N VAL A 138 -15.78 45.54 31.60
CA VAL A 138 -14.45 45.12 32.08
C VAL A 138 -13.53 46.35 32.10
N ALA A 139 -12.66 46.47 33.10
CA ALA A 139 -11.66 47.53 33.19
C ALA A 139 -10.31 47.00 33.67
N THR A 140 -9.26 47.25 32.88
CA THR A 140 -7.86 47.02 33.22
C THR A 140 -7.24 48.32 33.74
N PRO A 141 -6.22 48.25 34.61
CA PRO A 141 -5.05 49.10 34.34
C PRO A 141 -3.69 48.38 34.57
N SER A 142 -2.67 48.96 33.94
CA SER A 142 -1.23 48.74 34.21
C SER A 142 -0.59 50.12 34.38
N PRO A 143 0.44 50.27 35.24
CA PRO A 143 1.66 50.96 34.78
C PRO A 143 2.97 50.33 35.30
N GLU A 144 4.10 50.95 34.93
CA GLU A 144 5.46 50.39 34.97
C GLU A 144 6.48 51.34 35.64
N ALA A 145 7.46 50.76 36.37
CA ALA A 145 8.68 51.39 36.95
C ALA A 145 8.49 52.50 38.03
N THR A 146 9.45 52.87 38.89
CA THR A 146 10.89 52.52 39.07
C THR A 146 11.30 52.59 40.58
N GLU A 147 12.46 52.02 40.95
CA GLU A 147 13.41 52.26 42.10
C GLU A 147 13.03 53.19 43.30
N THR A 148 13.52 53.03 44.55
CA THR A 148 14.74 52.37 45.08
C THR A 148 14.65 52.00 46.59
N ALA A 149 15.65 51.25 47.09
CA ALA A 149 16.29 51.34 48.43
C ALA A 149 15.70 50.68 49.71
N ASN A 150 16.18 49.45 49.95
CA ASN A 150 17.06 49.06 51.09
C ASN A 150 16.49 48.59 52.47
N SER A 151 17.25 47.65 53.09
CA SER A 151 17.17 47.11 54.46
C SER A 151 15.87 46.32 54.83
N THR A 152 15.90 45.08 55.32
CA THR A 152 16.93 44.30 56.04
C THR A 152 16.70 42.80 55.81
N GLN A 153 17.75 41.97 55.74
CA GLN A 153 17.58 40.50 55.64
C GLN A 153 17.33 39.86 57.02
N VAL A 154 16.38 38.92 57.08
CA VAL A 154 16.30 37.89 58.13
C VAL A 154 16.56 36.55 57.45
N LEU A 155 17.53 35.79 57.96
CA LEU A 155 18.01 34.55 57.36
C LEU A 155 17.23 33.33 57.88
N GLU A 156 15.95 33.22 57.53
CA GLU A 156 15.15 32.05 57.89
C GLU A 156 15.42 30.86 56.95
N THR A 157 15.80 29.74 57.56
CA THR A 157 16.08 28.49 56.85
C THR A 157 14.77 27.83 56.42
N PRO A 158 14.51 27.60 55.13
CA PRO A 158 13.35 26.83 54.71
C PRO A 158 13.50 25.38 55.21
N ALA A 159 12.54 24.92 56.00
CA ALA A 159 12.48 23.53 56.43
C ALA A 159 12.38 22.58 55.20
N PRO A 160 12.97 21.37 55.25
CA PRO A 160 12.88 20.44 54.15
C PRO A 160 11.42 20.07 53.89
N SER A 161 10.92 20.42 52.71
CA SER A 161 9.63 19.93 52.22
C SER A 161 9.61 18.40 52.31
N PRO A 162 8.51 17.77 52.75
CA PRO A 162 8.41 16.31 52.74
C PRO A 162 8.67 15.83 51.31
N SER A 163 9.63 14.91 51.17
CA SER A 163 9.91 14.29 49.88
C SER A 163 8.68 13.49 49.48
N VAL A 164 8.13 13.77 48.29
CA VAL A 164 7.10 12.92 47.70
C VAL A 164 7.81 11.65 47.28
N GLU A 165 7.80 10.67 48.18
CA GLU A 165 8.40 9.36 47.96
C GLU A 165 7.73 8.73 46.74
N ALA A 166 8.47 8.66 45.65
CA ALA A 166 7.93 8.25 44.36
C ALA A 166 7.63 6.75 44.40
N GLU A 167 6.34 6.42 44.61
CA GLU A 167 5.77 5.09 44.45
C GLU A 167 6.47 4.37 43.29
N PRO A 168 7.12 3.20 43.53
CA PRO A 168 7.91 2.56 42.51
C PRO A 168 7.01 2.22 41.32
N VAL A 169 7.32 2.82 40.16
CA VAL A 169 6.69 2.47 38.88
C VAL A 169 7.02 1.02 38.56
N THR A 170 6.17 0.13 39.07
CA THR A 170 6.29 -1.32 38.88
C THR A 170 6.22 -1.61 37.39
N ASP A 171 7.35 -2.02 36.81
CA ASP A 171 7.41 -2.35 35.40
C ASP A 171 6.41 -3.46 35.08
N VAL A 172 5.39 -3.10 34.32
CA VAL A 172 4.23 -3.95 34.05
C VAL A 172 4.60 -5.00 33.00
N THR A 173 5.29 -6.01 33.49
CA THR A 173 5.89 -7.12 32.73
C THR A 173 4.89 -8.22 32.39
N THR A 174 3.74 -8.30 33.07
CA THR A 174 2.69 -9.30 32.82
C THR A 174 1.54 -8.74 31.99
N ALA A 175 0.94 -9.60 31.16
CA ALA A 175 -0.25 -9.27 30.39
C ALA A 175 -1.45 -8.91 31.29
N GLU A 176 -1.58 -9.54 32.45
CA GLU A 176 -2.67 -9.29 33.41
C GLU A 176 -2.57 -7.88 34.03
N GLY A 177 -1.38 -7.46 34.46
CA GLY A 177 -1.16 -6.11 34.96
C GLY A 177 -1.37 -5.05 33.87
N ALA A 178 -0.94 -5.33 32.64
CA ALA A 178 -1.14 -4.42 31.51
C ALA A 178 -2.63 -4.31 31.13
N LEU A 179 -3.37 -5.43 31.15
CA LEU A 179 -4.82 -5.45 30.93
C LEU A 179 -5.57 -4.64 32.01
N ALA A 180 -5.14 -4.71 33.27
CA ALA A 180 -5.73 -3.91 34.34
C ALA A 180 -5.68 -2.41 34.00
N GLN A 181 -4.53 -1.91 33.52
CA GLN A 181 -4.32 -0.52 33.10
C GLN A 181 -5.10 -0.10 31.84
N LEU A 182 -5.50 -1.03 30.95
CA LEU A 182 -6.25 -0.66 29.75
C LEU A 182 -7.63 -0.06 30.08
N ARG A 183 -7.84 1.15 29.56
CA ARG A 183 -9.11 1.91 29.64
C ARG A 183 -10.26 1.10 29.04
N VAL A 184 -11.45 1.23 29.63
CA VAL A 184 -12.66 0.52 29.15
C VAL A 184 -13.68 1.52 28.63
N LYS A 185 -14.13 1.37 27.38
CA LYS A 185 -15.21 2.17 26.77
C LYS A 185 -15.99 1.34 25.72
N GLY A 186 -17.10 1.87 25.23
CA GLY A 186 -17.78 1.32 24.05
C GLY A 186 -16.96 1.45 22.76
N ARG A 187 -17.42 0.80 21.68
CA ARG A 187 -16.90 1.05 20.32
C ARG A 187 -17.37 2.43 19.84
N ALA A 188 -16.46 3.23 19.33
CA ALA A 188 -16.78 4.43 18.56
C ALA A 188 -17.26 4.06 17.14
N PRO A 189 -17.96 4.95 16.42
CA PRO A 189 -18.39 4.71 15.04
C PRO A 189 -17.24 4.41 14.08
N LYS A 190 -17.52 3.67 12.99
CA LYS A 190 -16.60 3.45 11.86
C LYS A 190 -16.65 4.58 10.81
N THR A 191 -17.40 5.66 11.07
CA THR A 191 -17.46 6.86 10.23
C THR A 191 -16.06 7.43 9.99
N GLY A 192 -15.75 7.79 8.74
CA GLY A 192 -14.45 8.35 8.35
C GLY A 192 -13.29 7.35 8.31
N TYR A 193 -13.53 6.05 8.58
CA TYR A 193 -12.49 5.02 8.48
C TYR A 193 -12.04 4.82 7.03
N ASP A 194 -10.80 5.20 6.75
CA ASP A 194 -10.04 4.74 5.59
C ASP A 194 -8.94 3.79 6.06
N ARG A 195 -8.86 2.61 5.42
CA ARG A 195 -7.86 1.58 5.74
C ARG A 195 -6.47 1.95 5.19
N ASP A 196 -6.38 2.70 4.10
CA ASP A 196 -5.09 3.02 3.47
C ASP A 196 -4.33 4.16 4.17
N ARG A 197 -4.99 4.96 5.05
CA ARG A 197 -4.31 5.86 6.01
C ARG A 197 -3.25 5.17 6.88
N PHE A 198 -3.41 3.87 7.15
CA PHE A 198 -2.43 3.08 7.92
C PHE A 198 -1.16 2.71 7.12
N ARG A 199 -1.11 2.99 5.81
CA ARG A 199 0.07 2.82 4.93
C ARG A 199 0.70 1.40 4.90
N TYR A 200 -0.01 0.39 5.42
CA TYR A 200 0.40 -1.01 5.66
C TYR A 200 0.79 -1.87 4.43
N ARG A 201 1.05 -1.27 3.27
CA ARG A 201 1.15 -1.97 1.97
C ARG A 201 2.48 -1.82 1.23
N ALA A 202 3.31 -0.83 1.56
CA ALA A 202 4.58 -0.56 0.89
C ALA A 202 5.49 0.39 1.70
N VAL A 203 5.65 0.14 3.01
CA VAL A 203 6.51 0.94 3.89
C VAL A 203 7.71 0.12 4.34
N ASP A 204 8.86 0.79 4.34
CA ASP A 204 10.14 0.40 4.93
C ASP A 204 10.33 1.29 6.18
N LEU A 205 10.07 0.75 7.38
CA LEU A 205 10.09 1.53 8.63
C LEU A 205 11.49 1.62 9.25
N ASP A 206 12.25 0.51 9.25
CA ASP A 206 13.60 0.45 9.81
C ASP A 206 14.68 0.96 8.83
N ARG A 207 14.30 1.18 7.56
CA ARG A 207 15.14 1.68 6.45
C ARG A 207 16.16 0.65 6.00
N ASN A 208 15.83 -0.63 6.12
CA ASN A 208 16.69 -1.73 5.69
C ASN A 208 16.66 -1.97 4.16
N GLY A 209 15.71 -1.36 3.43
CA GLY A 209 15.52 -1.48 1.99
C GLY A 209 14.40 -2.44 1.57
N CYS A 210 13.71 -3.07 2.53
CA CYS A 210 12.66 -4.06 2.31
C CYS A 210 11.27 -3.50 2.65
N ASP A 211 10.22 -4.11 2.10
CA ASP A 211 8.86 -3.84 2.56
C ASP A 211 8.53 -4.65 3.83
N THR A 212 7.80 -4.03 4.75
CA THR A 212 7.41 -4.62 6.05
C THR A 212 6.81 -6.04 5.92
N ARG A 213 6.07 -6.36 4.84
CA ARG A 213 5.57 -7.73 4.64
C ARG A 213 6.72 -8.72 4.50
N ASN A 214 7.76 -8.39 3.73
CA ASN A 214 8.91 -9.25 3.57
C ASN A 214 9.74 -9.36 4.87
N ASP A 215 9.81 -8.32 5.70
CA ASP A 215 10.45 -8.41 7.03
C ASP A 215 9.73 -9.38 7.97
N ILE A 216 8.40 -9.29 8.06
CA ILE A 216 7.60 -10.23 8.86
C ILE A 216 7.68 -11.66 8.31
N LEU A 217 7.70 -11.84 6.97
CA LEU A 217 7.95 -13.15 6.38
C LEU A 217 9.38 -13.67 6.67
N ARG A 218 10.39 -12.81 6.75
CA ARG A 218 11.76 -13.19 7.14
C ARG A 218 11.87 -13.55 8.62
N ARG A 219 11.07 -12.93 9.49
CA ARG A 219 11.01 -13.20 10.93
C ARG A 219 10.26 -14.49 11.27
N ASP A 220 9.09 -14.71 10.64
CA ASP A 220 8.14 -15.75 11.05
C ASP A 220 8.25 -17.07 10.25
N LEU A 221 8.91 -17.07 9.08
CA LEU A 221 9.13 -18.29 8.30
C LEU A 221 10.47 -18.96 8.64
N ARG A 222 10.47 -20.30 8.63
CA ARG A 222 11.68 -21.14 8.56
C ARG A 222 12.05 -21.44 7.11
N ASP A 223 13.26 -21.97 6.91
CA ASP A 223 13.77 -22.49 5.63
C ASP A 223 13.61 -21.49 4.47
N VAL A 224 13.91 -20.23 4.75
CA VAL A 224 13.56 -19.09 3.89
C VAL A 224 14.48 -19.01 2.67
N THR A 225 13.87 -19.00 1.47
CA THR A 225 14.56 -18.68 0.22
C THR A 225 14.31 -17.23 -0.15
N ILE A 226 15.38 -16.50 -0.45
CA ILE A 226 15.37 -15.07 -0.79
C ILE A 226 15.74 -14.88 -2.26
N ASP A 227 15.14 -13.89 -2.93
CA ASP A 227 15.57 -13.46 -4.25
C ASP A 227 16.90 -12.67 -4.17
N GLY A 228 17.98 -13.30 -4.64
CA GLY A 228 19.31 -12.68 -4.70
C GLY A 228 19.39 -11.43 -5.60
N GLY A 229 18.41 -11.18 -6.47
CA GLY A 229 18.28 -9.93 -7.21
C GLY A 229 17.75 -8.74 -6.39
N THR A 230 17.33 -8.96 -5.13
CA THR A 230 16.64 -7.97 -4.28
C THR A 230 17.41 -7.59 -3.01
N HIS A 231 18.75 -7.73 -3.04
CA HIS A 231 19.67 -7.35 -1.96
C HIS A 231 19.42 -8.01 -0.58
N GLY A 232 18.52 -9.00 -0.49
CA GLY A 232 18.16 -9.68 0.76
C GLY A 232 16.66 -9.64 1.10
N CYS A 233 15.88 -8.82 0.40
CA CYS A 233 14.51 -8.52 0.81
C CYS A 233 13.47 -9.56 0.43
N VAL A 234 13.30 -9.85 -0.87
CA VAL A 234 12.10 -10.54 -1.34
C VAL A 234 12.14 -12.02 -0.96
N VAL A 235 11.21 -12.43 -0.10
CA VAL A 235 10.99 -13.83 0.26
C VAL A 235 10.26 -14.53 -0.88
N LEU A 236 10.92 -15.56 -1.43
CA LEU A 236 10.40 -16.43 -2.49
C LEU A 236 9.70 -17.66 -1.93
N SER A 237 10.19 -18.25 -0.84
CA SER A 237 9.55 -19.39 -0.18
C SER A 237 10.00 -19.55 1.27
N GLY A 238 9.27 -20.35 2.04
CA GLY A 238 9.63 -20.76 3.41
C GLY A 238 8.56 -21.67 4.02
N LYS A 239 8.65 -21.94 5.32
CA LYS A 239 7.67 -22.73 6.09
C LYS A 239 7.21 -21.93 7.31
N LEU A 240 5.93 -21.62 7.38
CA LEU A 240 5.32 -21.02 8.58
C LEU A 240 4.95 -22.12 9.56
N ASP A 241 5.41 -22.04 10.81
CA ASP A 241 4.80 -22.77 11.92
C ASP A 241 3.60 -21.92 12.41
N ASP A 242 2.39 -22.13 11.89
CA ASP A 242 1.31 -21.13 12.02
C ASP A 242 0.73 -21.07 13.45
N PRO A 243 0.77 -19.89 14.10
CA PRO A 243 0.26 -19.73 15.46
C PRO A 243 -1.25 -19.94 15.56
N TYR A 244 -2.04 -19.68 14.51
CA TYR A 244 -3.51 -19.69 14.59
C TYR A 244 -4.13 -21.09 14.46
N SER A 245 -3.57 -21.96 13.61
CA SER A 245 -4.03 -23.33 13.37
C SER A 245 -3.21 -24.41 14.07
N SER A 246 -2.00 -24.11 14.55
CA SER A 246 -0.97 -25.09 14.96
C SER A 246 -0.46 -25.99 13.84
N LEU A 247 -0.74 -25.68 12.58
CA LEU A 247 -0.26 -26.45 11.42
C LEU A 247 0.92 -25.75 10.73
N ARG A 248 1.78 -26.51 10.08
CA ARG A 248 2.85 -25.93 9.25
C ARG A 248 2.36 -25.64 7.84
N ILE A 249 2.60 -24.43 7.34
CA ILE A 249 2.15 -23.98 6.02
C ILE A 249 3.37 -23.71 5.14
N ALA A 250 3.45 -24.38 3.99
CA ALA A 250 4.45 -24.06 2.98
C ALA A 250 4.09 -22.73 2.29
N PHE A 251 4.95 -21.72 2.43
CA PHE A 251 4.85 -20.47 1.68
C PHE A 251 5.68 -20.55 0.40
N THR A 252 5.07 -20.19 -0.72
CA THR A 252 5.78 -19.83 -1.95
C THR A 252 5.14 -18.56 -2.53
N ARG A 253 5.97 -17.60 -2.94
CA ARG A 253 5.54 -16.32 -3.52
C ARG A 253 4.92 -16.58 -4.89
N GLY A 254 3.59 -16.50 -4.97
CA GLY A 254 2.83 -16.71 -6.21
C GLY A 254 1.35 -16.95 -5.96
N THR A 255 0.57 -16.99 -7.04
CA THR A 255 -0.91 -17.15 -7.00
C THR A 255 -1.37 -18.44 -6.30
N SER A 256 -0.52 -19.46 -6.22
CA SER A 256 -0.82 -20.75 -5.61
C SER A 256 -0.84 -20.75 -4.08
N SER A 257 -0.07 -19.86 -3.42
CA SER A 257 0.20 -19.96 -1.98
C SER A 257 0.47 -18.63 -1.26
N SER A 258 0.64 -17.50 -1.96
CA SER A 258 0.71 -16.18 -1.30
C SER A 258 -0.54 -15.86 -0.46
N ASN A 259 -1.70 -16.40 -0.82
CA ASN A 259 -2.95 -16.21 -0.08
C ASN A 259 -3.13 -17.19 1.09
N ALA A 260 -2.27 -18.24 1.18
CA ALA A 260 -2.28 -19.19 2.29
C ALA A 260 -1.52 -18.65 3.52
N VAL A 261 -0.52 -17.78 3.31
CA VAL A 261 0.15 -17.03 4.40
C VAL A 261 -0.07 -15.53 4.22
N GLN A 262 -0.96 -14.98 5.05
CA GLN A 262 -1.22 -13.55 5.12
C GLN A 262 -0.40 -12.93 6.25
N ILE A 263 -0.27 -11.60 6.25
CA ILE A 263 0.18 -10.88 7.44
C ILE A 263 -1.07 -10.30 8.09
N ASP A 264 -1.30 -10.63 9.36
CA ASP A 264 -2.42 -10.13 10.16
C ASP A 264 -1.98 -8.94 11.03
N HIS A 265 -2.88 -7.98 11.17
CA HIS A 265 -2.87 -6.97 12.22
C HIS A 265 -3.57 -7.58 13.45
N VAL A 266 -2.79 -8.10 14.40
CA VAL A 266 -3.26 -8.80 15.60
C VAL A 266 -4.32 -7.98 16.34
N VAL A 267 -4.15 -6.66 16.41
CA VAL A 267 -5.23 -5.69 16.62
C VAL A 267 -5.62 -5.10 15.27
N ALA A 268 -6.80 -5.47 14.76
CA ALA A 268 -7.21 -5.08 13.41
C ALA A 268 -7.33 -3.56 13.24
N LEU A 269 -6.95 -3.03 12.08
CA LEU A 269 -6.94 -1.59 11.78
C LEU A 269 -8.29 -0.89 12.06
N SER A 270 -9.38 -1.57 11.71
CA SER A 270 -10.76 -1.15 11.96
C SER A 270 -11.18 -1.24 13.43
N ASP A 271 -10.61 -2.20 14.18
CA ASP A 271 -10.82 -2.29 15.63
C ASP A 271 -10.13 -1.12 16.35
N ALA A 272 -8.90 -0.82 15.96
CA ALA A 272 -8.14 0.33 16.44
C ALA A 272 -8.86 1.66 16.15
N TRP A 273 -9.40 1.84 14.93
CA TRP A 273 -10.22 3.02 14.60
C TRP A 273 -11.39 3.22 15.56
N GLN A 274 -12.13 2.15 15.87
CA GLN A 274 -13.27 2.17 16.78
C GLN A 274 -12.86 2.26 18.27
N LYS A 275 -11.56 2.18 18.59
CA LYS A 275 -11.04 2.09 19.97
C LYS A 275 -9.91 3.07 20.31
N GLY A 276 -9.70 4.09 19.49
CA GLY A 276 -8.79 5.21 19.81
C GLY A 276 -8.16 5.88 18.59
N ALA A 277 -7.90 5.14 17.51
CA ALA A 277 -7.11 5.63 16.38
C ALA A 277 -7.76 6.79 15.60
N GLN A 278 -9.05 7.07 15.78
CA GLN A 278 -9.71 8.26 15.24
C GLN A 278 -8.99 9.59 15.55
N ALA A 279 -8.26 9.66 16.67
CA ALA A 279 -7.53 10.86 17.10
C ALA A 279 -6.04 10.89 16.65
N TRP A 280 -5.58 9.89 15.89
CA TRP A 280 -4.16 9.78 15.51
C TRP A 280 -3.77 10.66 14.32
N ASP A 281 -2.49 11.02 14.28
CA ASP A 281 -1.84 11.60 13.11
C ASP A 281 -1.38 10.51 12.12
N ASP A 282 -1.03 10.93 10.91
CA ASP A 282 -0.61 10.04 9.84
C ASP A 282 0.70 9.29 10.14
N ALA A 283 1.53 9.80 11.05
CA ALA A 283 2.73 9.11 11.52
C ALA A 283 2.37 7.92 12.44
N THR A 284 1.48 8.13 13.41
CA THR A 284 1.01 7.06 14.32
C THR A 284 0.22 5.99 13.56
N PHE A 285 -0.60 6.40 12.58
CA PHE A 285 -1.26 5.47 11.64
C PHE A 285 -0.25 4.60 10.87
N ALA A 286 0.83 5.21 10.33
CA ALA A 286 1.86 4.50 9.59
C ALA A 286 2.65 3.53 10.48
N SER A 287 2.97 3.93 11.73
CA SER A 287 3.61 3.07 12.73
C SER A 287 2.73 1.87 13.05
N PHE A 288 1.50 2.08 13.53
CA PHE A 288 0.57 1.00 13.90
C PHE A 288 0.28 0.02 12.75
N GLY A 289 0.22 0.54 11.53
CA GLY A 289 -0.02 -0.26 10.32
C GLY A 289 1.15 -1.16 9.91
N ASN A 290 2.37 -0.89 10.39
CA ASN A 290 3.60 -1.60 9.99
C ASN A 290 4.42 -2.15 11.19
N ASP A 291 3.95 -1.99 12.42
CA ASP A 291 4.64 -2.40 13.66
C ASP A 291 4.78 -3.94 13.80
N PRO A 292 6.01 -4.49 13.90
CA PRO A 292 6.21 -5.93 14.13
C PRO A 292 5.62 -6.49 15.43
N LEU A 293 5.29 -5.66 16.42
CA LEU A 293 4.48 -6.09 17.58
C LEU A 293 3.03 -6.40 17.18
N ASN A 294 2.45 -5.61 16.27
CA ASN A 294 1.09 -5.79 15.76
C ASN A 294 1.00 -6.78 14.58
N LEU A 295 2.09 -7.01 13.85
CA LEU A 295 2.11 -7.87 12.66
C LEU A 295 2.60 -9.30 12.94
N LEU A 296 1.86 -10.29 12.44
CA LEU A 296 2.26 -11.71 12.41
C LEU A 296 1.98 -12.34 11.03
N ALA A 297 2.86 -13.23 10.55
CA ALA A 297 2.53 -14.14 9.45
C ALA A 297 1.63 -15.29 9.96
N VAL A 298 0.48 -15.50 9.32
CA VAL A 298 -0.57 -16.42 9.79
C VAL A 298 -1.31 -17.11 8.64
N ASP A 299 -2.07 -18.16 8.96
CA ASP A 299 -2.99 -18.80 8.01
C ASP A 299 -4.03 -17.82 7.43
N GLY A 300 -4.01 -17.66 6.11
CA GLY A 300 -4.87 -16.71 5.41
C GLY A 300 -6.37 -16.92 5.63
N PRO A 301 -6.92 -18.14 5.48
CA PRO A 301 -8.32 -18.42 5.79
C PRO A 301 -8.73 -18.11 7.25
N LEU A 302 -7.87 -18.38 8.24
CA LEU A 302 -8.17 -18.02 9.63
C LEU A 302 -8.10 -16.51 9.85
N ASN A 303 -7.17 -15.81 9.21
CA ASN A 303 -7.14 -14.34 9.21
C ASN A 303 -8.41 -13.74 8.58
N SER A 304 -8.87 -14.30 7.46
CA SER A 304 -10.13 -13.90 6.82
C SER A 304 -11.36 -14.18 7.70
N GLN A 305 -11.32 -15.21 8.55
CA GLN A 305 -12.35 -15.48 9.55
C GLN A 305 -12.30 -14.52 10.76
N LYS A 306 -11.10 -14.09 11.19
CA LYS A 306 -10.89 -13.08 12.24
C LYS A 306 -11.44 -11.71 11.81
N GLY A 307 -11.06 -11.25 10.61
CA GLY A 307 -11.50 -9.97 10.06
C GLY A 307 -11.21 -8.77 10.98
N ASP A 308 -12.24 -7.96 11.21
CA ASP A 308 -12.22 -6.81 12.12
C ASP A 308 -12.43 -7.19 13.62
N GLY A 309 -12.46 -8.49 13.94
CA GLY A 309 -12.79 -9.00 15.28
C GLY A 309 -11.72 -8.79 16.35
N ASP A 310 -12.18 -8.53 17.58
CA ASP A 310 -11.37 -8.45 18.80
C ASP A 310 -11.37 -9.77 19.59
N ALA A 311 -10.68 -9.80 20.74
CA ALA A 311 -10.59 -10.97 21.61
C ALA A 311 -11.95 -11.52 22.15
N ALA A 312 -13.03 -10.73 22.11
CA ALA A 312 -14.38 -11.22 22.44
C ALA A 312 -15.08 -11.83 21.21
N THR A 313 -14.77 -11.30 20.02
CA THR A 313 -15.36 -11.73 18.74
C THR A 313 -14.69 -12.98 18.20
N TRP A 314 -13.35 -13.06 18.28
CA TRP A 314 -12.55 -14.15 17.71
C TRP A 314 -11.29 -14.45 18.53
N LEU A 315 -11.00 -15.74 18.71
CA LEU A 315 -9.76 -16.26 19.29
C LEU A 315 -9.26 -17.43 18.42
N PRO A 316 -7.94 -17.56 18.20
CA PRO A 316 -7.39 -18.57 17.31
C PRO A 316 -7.82 -19.99 17.70
N PRO A 317 -8.13 -20.89 16.74
CA PRO A 317 -8.45 -22.30 17.01
C PRO A 317 -7.38 -23.01 17.85
N ASN A 318 -6.11 -22.70 17.62
CA ASN A 318 -4.99 -23.14 18.46
C ASN A 318 -5.10 -22.56 19.88
N LYS A 319 -5.65 -23.37 20.80
CA LYS A 319 -5.83 -22.98 22.21
C LYS A 319 -4.50 -22.66 22.91
N ALA A 320 -3.41 -23.36 22.57
CA ALA A 320 -2.10 -23.17 23.21
C ALA A 320 -1.45 -21.82 22.88
N PHE A 321 -1.87 -21.15 21.79
CA PHE A 321 -1.38 -19.82 21.44
C PHE A 321 -2.21 -18.66 22.03
N ARG A 322 -3.37 -18.94 22.65
CA ARG A 322 -4.31 -17.87 23.06
C ARG A 322 -3.74 -16.88 24.08
N CYS A 323 -2.88 -17.34 24.98
CA CYS A 323 -2.17 -16.50 25.95
C CYS A 323 -1.29 -15.47 25.23
N GLN A 324 -0.38 -15.93 24.37
CA GLN A 324 0.48 -15.08 23.55
C GLN A 324 -0.32 -14.12 22.64
N TYR A 325 -1.42 -14.60 22.05
CA TYR A 325 -2.32 -13.78 21.22
C TYR A 325 -2.98 -12.63 22.01
N VAL A 326 -3.47 -12.92 23.22
CA VAL A 326 -4.08 -11.92 24.10
C VAL A 326 -3.01 -10.97 24.68
N ALA A 327 -1.88 -11.50 25.16
CA ALA A 327 -0.76 -10.69 25.63
C ALA A 327 -0.23 -9.73 24.56
N ARG A 328 -0.11 -10.18 23.30
CA ARG A 328 0.28 -9.33 22.16
C ARG A 328 -0.78 -8.28 21.82
N GLN A 329 -2.08 -8.61 21.84
CA GLN A 329 -3.14 -7.59 21.71
C GLN A 329 -3.07 -6.53 22.82
N ILE A 330 -2.80 -6.94 24.07
CA ILE A 330 -2.68 -6.02 25.21
C ILE A 330 -1.42 -5.14 25.06
N ALA A 331 -0.30 -5.70 24.62
CA ALA A 331 0.93 -4.97 24.37
C ALA A 331 0.73 -3.87 23.30
N VAL A 332 0.11 -4.23 22.17
CA VAL A 332 -0.27 -3.27 21.12
C VAL A 332 -1.23 -2.22 21.67
N LYS A 333 -2.30 -2.61 22.37
CA LYS A 333 -3.30 -1.65 22.86
C LYS A 333 -2.71 -0.68 23.90
N ARG A 334 -1.78 -1.14 24.75
CA ARG A 334 -1.02 -0.31 25.70
C ARG A 334 -0.05 0.64 25.00
N ALA A 335 0.64 0.19 23.95
CA ALA A 335 1.62 0.99 23.22
C ALA A 335 1.01 2.18 22.46
N TYR A 336 -0.28 2.10 22.08
CA TYR A 336 -0.96 3.10 21.24
C TYR A 336 -2.19 3.77 21.91
N ASP A 337 -2.35 3.68 23.24
CA ASP A 337 -3.53 4.17 24.01
C ASP A 337 -4.89 3.75 23.41
N LEU A 338 -4.98 2.51 22.91
CA LEU A 338 -6.25 1.93 22.48
C LEU A 338 -6.99 1.39 23.70
N TRP A 339 -8.26 1.74 23.83
CA TRP A 339 -9.12 1.15 24.86
C TRP A 339 -9.63 -0.24 24.46
N VAL A 340 -10.20 -0.94 25.44
CA VAL A 340 -10.94 -2.19 25.24
C VAL A 340 -12.42 -1.99 25.52
N THR A 341 -13.28 -2.86 24.97
CA THR A 341 -14.66 -2.98 25.46
C THR A 341 -14.72 -3.82 26.73
N SER A 342 -15.79 -3.74 27.51
CA SER A 342 -15.97 -4.62 28.69
C SER A 342 -15.91 -6.09 28.31
N ALA A 343 -16.69 -6.50 27.29
CA ALA A 343 -16.71 -7.89 26.80
C ALA A 343 -15.33 -8.39 26.33
N GLU A 344 -14.53 -7.52 25.73
CA GLU A 344 -13.13 -7.78 25.34
C GLU A 344 -12.21 -7.91 26.54
N LYS A 345 -12.30 -7.01 27.54
CA LYS A 345 -11.55 -7.12 28.80
C LYS A 345 -11.90 -8.39 29.55
N ASP A 346 -13.17 -8.78 29.57
CA ASP A 346 -13.64 -10.04 30.16
C ASP A 346 -13.10 -11.26 29.38
N ALA A 347 -13.06 -11.19 28.04
CA ALA A 347 -12.53 -12.25 27.20
C ALA A 347 -11.01 -12.42 27.35
N MET A 348 -10.26 -11.32 27.41
CA MET A 348 -8.82 -11.32 27.68
C MET A 348 -8.54 -11.87 29.09
N THR A 349 -9.29 -11.43 30.11
CA THR A 349 -9.18 -11.95 31.49
C THR A 349 -9.45 -13.46 31.55
N ARG A 350 -10.50 -13.95 30.89
CA ARG A 350 -10.82 -15.40 30.83
C ARG A 350 -9.74 -16.23 30.13
N VAL A 351 -8.98 -15.66 29.21
CA VAL A 351 -7.84 -16.35 28.58
C VAL A 351 -6.63 -16.35 29.52
N LEU A 352 -6.27 -15.21 30.10
CA LEU A 352 -5.10 -15.09 30.98
C LEU A 352 -5.24 -15.89 32.29
N ALA A 353 -6.47 -16.08 32.80
CA ALA A 353 -6.74 -16.96 33.93
C ALA A 353 -6.31 -18.44 33.71
N ALA A 354 -6.07 -18.88 32.47
CA ALA A 354 -5.51 -20.19 32.15
C ALA A 354 -3.97 -20.21 32.04
N CYS A 355 -3.32 -19.05 32.16
CA CYS A 355 -1.88 -18.83 32.07
C CYS A 355 -1.44 -17.61 32.91
N PRO A 356 -1.57 -17.67 34.26
CA PRO A 356 -1.20 -16.57 35.13
C PRO A 356 0.27 -16.17 34.95
N GLY A 357 0.54 -14.86 34.94
CA GLY A 357 1.88 -14.33 34.73
C GLY A 357 2.43 -14.45 33.30
N GLU A 358 1.59 -14.71 32.28
CA GLU A 358 1.99 -14.61 30.87
C GLU A 358 2.66 -13.24 30.60
N PRO A 359 3.90 -13.20 30.07
CA PRO A 359 4.65 -11.97 29.91
C PRO A 359 4.11 -11.10 28.78
N LEU A 360 4.25 -9.78 28.92
CA LEU A 360 3.93 -8.82 27.88
C LEU A 360 5.03 -8.83 26.79
N PRO A 361 4.74 -9.18 25.53
CA PRO A 361 5.77 -9.30 24.49
C PRO A 361 6.24 -7.95 23.96
N THR A 362 7.52 -7.88 23.60
CA THR A 362 8.10 -6.83 22.73
C THR A 362 7.99 -7.21 21.24
N ALA A 363 8.32 -6.28 20.33
CA ALA A 363 8.25 -6.51 18.89
C ALA A 363 9.07 -7.73 18.42
N ASP A 364 10.27 -7.90 18.99
CA ASP A 364 11.23 -8.97 18.69
C ASP A 364 10.95 -10.30 19.42
N ALA A 365 9.92 -10.35 20.28
CA ALA A 365 9.63 -11.52 21.09
C ALA A 365 9.18 -12.71 20.23
N ALA A 366 10.06 -13.71 20.10
CA ALA A 366 9.83 -14.93 19.33
C ALA A 366 8.61 -15.72 19.83
N LEU A 367 7.74 -16.11 18.90
CA LEU A 367 6.53 -16.88 19.21
C LEU A 367 6.85 -18.32 19.60
N LYS A 368 6.20 -18.82 20.65
CA LYS A 368 6.23 -20.22 21.08
C LYS A 368 5.07 -20.97 20.41
N VAL A 369 5.26 -21.41 19.16
CA VAL A 369 4.27 -22.21 18.42
C VAL A 369 4.62 -23.69 18.50
N THR A 370 3.70 -24.50 19.03
CA THR A 370 3.76 -25.97 18.91
C THR A 370 3.03 -26.40 17.65
N VAL A 371 3.68 -27.17 16.79
CA VAL A 371 3.09 -27.66 15.53
C VAL A 371 2.57 -29.09 15.71
N THR A 372 1.32 -29.32 15.28
CA THR A 372 0.62 -30.62 15.38
C THR A 372 0.65 -31.42 14.08
N GLY A 373 1.00 -30.80 12.94
CA GLY A 373 1.17 -31.45 11.64
C GLY A 373 1.37 -30.42 10.53
N ASP A 374 1.55 -30.87 9.28
CA ASP A 374 1.59 -29.98 8.12
C ASP A 374 0.15 -29.72 7.61
N LYS A 375 -0.16 -28.47 7.22
CA LYS A 375 -1.46 -28.11 6.66
C LYS A 375 -1.63 -28.75 5.28
N PRO A 376 -2.72 -29.48 5.00
CA PRO A 376 -2.95 -30.05 3.68
C PRO A 376 -2.96 -28.98 2.60
N VAL A 377 -1.98 -29.03 1.69
CA VAL A 377 -1.98 -28.20 0.48
C VAL A 377 -3.16 -28.66 -0.37
N LYS A 378 -4.24 -27.88 -0.38
CA LYS A 378 -5.42 -28.11 -1.23
C LYS A 378 -4.97 -28.02 -2.68
N ALA A 379 -4.68 -29.18 -3.28
CA ALA A 379 -4.01 -29.26 -4.58
C ALA A 379 -4.77 -28.44 -5.63
N ALA A 380 -4.06 -27.57 -6.33
CA ALA A 380 -4.61 -26.87 -7.49
C ALA A 380 -5.14 -27.92 -8.48
N PRO A 381 -6.39 -27.78 -8.98
CA PRO A 381 -6.99 -28.80 -9.84
C PRO A 381 -6.13 -28.98 -11.10
N LYS A 382 -5.56 -30.19 -11.25
CA LYS A 382 -4.72 -30.55 -12.40
C LYS A 382 -5.52 -30.34 -13.69
N PRO A 383 -5.01 -29.60 -14.69
CA PRO A 383 -5.74 -29.35 -15.94
C PRO A 383 -5.89 -30.65 -16.74
N THR A 384 -7.01 -31.34 -16.56
CA THR A 384 -7.33 -32.59 -17.26
C THR A 384 -7.87 -32.30 -18.65
N SER A 385 -6.98 -32.26 -19.64
CA SER A 385 -7.32 -32.11 -21.05
C SER A 385 -8.04 -33.35 -21.60
N LYS A 386 -9.35 -33.24 -21.86
CA LYS A 386 -10.08 -34.09 -22.80
C LYS A 386 -11.21 -33.31 -23.50
N PRO A 387 -11.66 -33.72 -24.71
CA PRO A 387 -12.22 -32.77 -25.67
C PRO A 387 -13.74 -32.60 -25.63
N THR A 388 -14.18 -31.51 -26.25
CA THR A 388 -15.56 -31.12 -26.54
C THR A 388 -16.33 -32.16 -27.37
N THR A 389 -17.59 -32.46 -27.00
CA THR A 389 -18.55 -33.12 -27.91
C THR A 389 -19.99 -32.59 -27.70
N ALA A 390 -20.65 -32.28 -28.81
CA ALA A 390 -22.11 -32.19 -29.04
C ALA A 390 -23.05 -31.51 -28.00
N LYS A 391 -23.64 -30.38 -28.42
CA LYS A 391 -24.86 -29.77 -27.87
C LYS A 391 -26.12 -30.31 -28.59
N PRO A 392 -27.19 -30.68 -27.86
CA PRO A 392 -28.56 -30.56 -28.36
C PRO A 392 -29.28 -29.28 -27.89
N LYS A 393 -30.40 -28.94 -28.53
CA LYS A 393 -31.27 -27.78 -28.20
C LYS A 393 -32.50 -28.26 -27.41
N THR A 394 -33.07 -27.41 -26.54
CA THR A 394 -34.54 -27.22 -26.44
C THR A 394 -34.94 -25.93 -25.70
N SER A 395 -36.25 -25.67 -25.72
CA SER A 395 -36.98 -24.42 -25.45
C SER A 395 -37.13 -23.98 -23.99
N LYS A 396 -37.41 -22.68 -23.83
CA LYS A 396 -37.87 -21.98 -22.61
C LYS A 396 -39.40 -21.99 -22.51
N PRO A 397 -39.97 -22.19 -21.30
CA PRO A 397 -41.14 -21.40 -20.85
C PRO A 397 -40.82 -20.39 -19.73
N LYS A 398 -41.82 -19.63 -19.27
CA LYS A 398 -41.69 -18.49 -18.33
C LYS A 398 -42.77 -18.56 -17.23
N ALA A 399 -42.41 -18.53 -15.94
CA ALA A 399 -43.02 -17.67 -14.89
C ALA A 399 -42.73 -18.07 -13.42
N THR A 400 -42.56 -17.03 -12.58
CA THR A 400 -42.98 -16.86 -11.16
C THR A 400 -42.36 -17.63 -9.96
N LYS A 401 -42.12 -16.81 -8.90
CA LYS A 401 -41.95 -17.06 -7.44
C LYS A 401 -40.56 -17.49 -6.89
N LYS A 402 -40.14 -16.72 -5.87
CA LYS A 402 -39.05 -16.84 -4.86
C LYS A 402 -39.71 -17.33 -3.53
N PRO A 403 -39.05 -17.92 -2.49
CA PRO A 403 -37.62 -17.92 -2.11
C PRO A 403 -36.99 -19.32 -1.86
N ALA A 404 -35.78 -19.29 -1.27
CA ALA A 404 -35.01 -20.32 -0.55
C ALA A 404 -33.65 -20.69 -1.21
N PRO A 405 -32.62 -21.06 -0.42
CA PRO A 405 -31.25 -20.59 -0.66
C PRO A 405 -30.39 -21.55 -1.49
N LYS A 406 -29.27 -21.02 -1.98
CA LYS A 406 -28.11 -21.80 -2.43
C LYS A 406 -26.83 -21.25 -1.82
N VAL A 407 -26.04 -22.16 -1.27
CA VAL A 407 -24.71 -21.94 -0.70
C VAL A 407 -23.69 -22.59 -1.64
N GLU A 408 -22.47 -22.05 -1.66
CA GLU A 408 -21.27 -22.65 -2.27
C GLU A 408 -21.36 -23.10 -3.73
N LYS A 409 -21.20 -22.12 -4.62
CA LYS A 409 -19.99 -22.12 -5.46
C LYS A 409 -19.56 -20.68 -5.69
N THR A 410 -18.32 -20.37 -5.34
CA THR A 410 -17.67 -19.13 -5.77
C THR A 410 -17.37 -19.21 -7.26
N ASP A 411 -17.59 -18.14 -7.99
CA ASP A 411 -17.29 -18.09 -9.42
C ASP A 411 -15.77 -18.07 -9.67
N PRO A 412 -15.29 -18.39 -10.89
CA PRO A 412 -13.88 -18.29 -11.21
C PRO A 412 -13.41 -16.84 -10.99
N ASN A 413 -12.32 -16.66 -10.24
CA ASN A 413 -11.70 -15.35 -10.08
C ASN A 413 -10.95 -14.99 -11.37
N PHE A 414 -11.53 -14.08 -12.16
CA PHE A 414 -10.96 -13.58 -13.41
C PHE A 414 -10.06 -12.37 -13.14
N GLY A 415 -9.04 -12.15 -13.98
CA GLY A 415 -8.08 -11.06 -13.77
C GLY A 415 -8.67 -9.66 -13.92
N THR A 416 -9.85 -9.52 -14.55
CA THR A 416 -10.59 -8.25 -14.69
C THR A 416 -12.11 -8.47 -14.77
N CYS A 417 -12.91 -7.44 -14.43
CA CYS A 417 -14.35 -7.43 -14.70
C CYS A 417 -14.70 -7.60 -16.19
N LYS A 418 -13.81 -7.17 -17.10
CA LYS A 418 -14.00 -7.35 -18.55
C LYS A 418 -13.98 -8.83 -18.93
N GLU A 419 -13.08 -9.59 -18.31
CA GLU A 419 -12.94 -11.03 -18.50
C GLU A 419 -14.11 -11.77 -17.85
N ALA A 420 -14.49 -11.44 -16.61
CA ALA A 420 -15.67 -11.99 -15.94
C ALA A 420 -16.96 -11.84 -16.77
N LYS A 421 -17.25 -10.61 -17.25
CA LYS A 421 -18.39 -10.35 -18.13
C LYS A 421 -18.31 -11.07 -19.47
N SER A 422 -17.10 -11.24 -20.04
CA SER A 422 -16.93 -12.01 -21.27
C SER A 422 -17.25 -13.51 -21.12
N HIS A 423 -17.18 -14.03 -19.90
CA HIS A 423 -17.62 -15.38 -19.54
C HIS A 423 -19.06 -15.46 -19.00
N GLY A 424 -19.78 -14.34 -18.93
CA GLY A 424 -21.18 -14.27 -18.50
C GLY A 424 -21.40 -14.14 -16.99
N TYR A 425 -20.40 -13.65 -16.26
CA TYR A 425 -20.45 -13.44 -14.81
C TYR A 425 -20.47 -11.95 -14.43
N GLY A 426 -20.99 -11.64 -13.24
CA GLY A 426 -21.33 -10.28 -12.80
C GLY A 426 -22.72 -9.81 -13.29
N PRO A 427 -23.25 -8.68 -12.78
CA PRO A 427 -22.70 -7.88 -11.68
C PRO A 427 -22.72 -8.63 -10.33
N TYR A 428 -21.80 -8.27 -9.44
CA TYR A 428 -21.67 -8.83 -8.10
C TYR A 428 -21.97 -7.76 -7.04
N TYR A 429 -22.72 -8.12 -5.99
CA TYR A 429 -23.21 -7.20 -4.97
C TYR A 429 -22.51 -7.40 -3.63
N ALA A 430 -22.02 -6.31 -3.03
CA ALA A 430 -21.28 -6.28 -1.76
C ALA A 430 -22.00 -6.93 -0.56
N SER A 431 -23.33 -7.07 -0.65
CA SER A 431 -24.19 -7.65 0.39
C SER A 431 -24.43 -9.15 0.25
N THR A 432 -24.10 -9.74 -0.90
CA THR A 432 -24.58 -11.08 -1.30
C THR A 432 -23.49 -11.98 -1.89
N ASP A 433 -22.59 -11.42 -2.70
CA ASP A 433 -21.67 -12.21 -3.54
C ASP A 433 -20.22 -12.08 -3.04
N PRO A 434 -19.59 -13.18 -2.55
CA PRO A 434 -18.18 -13.17 -2.10
C PRO A 434 -17.18 -12.63 -3.14
N GLU A 435 -17.52 -12.81 -4.42
CA GLU A 435 -16.80 -12.35 -5.61
C GLU A 435 -16.63 -10.83 -5.67
N TYR A 436 -17.49 -10.06 -5.00
CA TYR A 436 -17.40 -8.61 -4.94
C TYR A 436 -15.99 -8.15 -4.50
N HIS A 437 -15.38 -8.86 -3.54
CA HIS A 437 -14.05 -8.54 -3.03
C HIS A 437 -12.88 -8.91 -3.95
N PHE A 438 -13.13 -9.56 -5.10
CA PHE A 438 -12.09 -9.88 -6.09
C PHE A 438 -11.82 -8.72 -7.06
N TYR A 439 -12.76 -7.78 -7.17
CA TYR A 439 -12.69 -6.67 -8.12
C TYR A 439 -12.71 -5.33 -7.37
N ARG A 440 -12.36 -4.25 -8.08
CA ARG A 440 -12.35 -2.90 -7.50
C ARG A 440 -13.59 -2.13 -7.91
N ASP A 441 -14.50 -1.96 -6.95
CA ASP A 441 -15.49 -0.88 -6.97
C ASP A 441 -14.73 0.46 -7.09
N ARG A 442 -15.14 1.30 -8.05
CA ARG A 442 -14.47 2.55 -8.41
C ARG A 442 -15.30 3.79 -8.05
N ASP A 443 -16.58 3.61 -7.77
CA ASP A 443 -17.60 4.65 -7.63
C ASP A 443 -18.40 4.52 -6.33
N GLY A 444 -18.34 3.35 -5.68
CA GLY A 444 -18.72 3.14 -4.28
C GLY A 444 -20.17 2.77 -4.06
N ASP A 445 -20.88 2.30 -5.09
CA ASP A 445 -22.31 1.97 -5.00
C ASP A 445 -22.58 0.59 -4.39
N GLY A 446 -21.55 -0.25 -4.23
CA GLY A 446 -21.65 -1.61 -3.71
C GLY A 446 -21.89 -2.68 -4.79
N ILE A 447 -21.68 -2.35 -6.07
CA ILE A 447 -21.72 -3.26 -7.22
C ILE A 447 -20.32 -3.31 -7.86
N VAL A 448 -19.89 -4.50 -8.32
CA VAL A 448 -18.73 -4.62 -9.22
C VAL A 448 -19.04 -5.46 -10.44
N CYS A 449 -18.37 -5.13 -11.54
CA CYS A 449 -18.52 -5.79 -12.83
C CYS A 449 -19.93 -5.70 -13.42
N GLU A 450 -20.64 -4.60 -13.17
CA GLU A 450 -21.67 -4.06 -14.08
C GLU A 450 -21.10 -3.81 -15.48
#